data_AF-A0A291B2N3-F1
#
_entry.id   AF-A0A291B2N3-F1
#
_cell.length_a   1.000
_cell.length_b   1.000
_cell.length_c   1.000
_cell.angle_alpha   90.00
_cell.angle_beta   90.00
_cell.angle_gamma   90.00
#
_symmetry.space_group_name_H-M   'P 1'
#
loop_
_entity.id
_entity.type
_entity.pdbx_description
1 polymer ?
#
loop_
_entity_poly.entity_id
_entity_poly.type
_entity_poly.pdbx_seq_one_letter_code
_entity_poly.pdbx_strand_id
1 'polypeptide(L)' 'KEDPSESKEILAEAKKLNDAQAPKEEDNKKPGKEDGNGVHVVKPGDTVNDIAKANGSTA' A
#
# COMPACT_ATOMS: atom_id res chain seq x y z
N LYS A 1 -39.73 -16.35 -10.08
CA LYS A 1 -39.66 -17.06 -8.79
C LYS A 1 -38.26 -17.63 -8.76
N GLU A 2 -37.33 -16.89 -8.17
CA GLU A 2 -35.92 -17.28 -8.15
C GLU A 2 -35.81 -18.65 -7.47
N ASP A 3 -35.09 -19.57 -8.10
CA ASP A 3 -34.96 -20.93 -7.59
C ASP A 3 -34.13 -20.88 -6.31
N PRO A 4 -34.64 -21.32 -5.15
CA PRO A 4 -33.92 -21.23 -3.88
C PRO A 4 -32.60 -22.02 -3.89
N SER A 5 -32.42 -22.91 -4.87
CA SER A 5 -31.18 -23.66 -5.10
C SER A 5 -30.03 -22.74 -5.57
N GLU A 6 -30.32 -21.77 -6.43
CA GLU A 6 -29.37 -20.81 -6.99
C GLU A 6 -28.84 -19.86 -5.90
N SER A 7 -29.62 -19.64 -4.83
CA SER A 7 -29.22 -18.76 -3.72
C SER A 7 -27.92 -19.21 -3.05
N LYS A 8 -27.64 -20.53 -3.01
CA LYS A 8 -26.39 -21.06 -2.44
C LYS A 8 -25.20 -20.80 -3.35
N GLU A 9 -25.41 -20.89 -4.65
CA GLU A 9 -24.37 -20.69 -5.66
C GLU A 9 -23.98 -19.21 -5.76
N ILE A 10 -24.98 -18.32 -5.79
CA ILE A 10 -24.80 -16.87 -5.78
C ILE A 10 -24.08 -16.42 -4.49
N LEU A 11 -24.40 -17.02 -3.34
CA LEU A 11 -23.71 -16.71 -2.08
C LEU A 11 -22.23 -17.12 -2.11
N ALA A 12 -21.92 -18.27 -2.71
CA ALA A 12 -20.54 -18.76 -2.87
C ALA A 12 -19.75 -17.89 -3.86
N GLU A 13 -20.36 -17.51 -4.97
CA GLU A 13 -19.82 -16.58 -5.98
C GLU A 13 -19.51 -15.21 -5.36
N ALA A 14 -20.47 -14.62 -4.65
CA ALA A 14 -20.34 -13.32 -4.01
C ALA A 14 -19.24 -13.31 -2.94
N LYS A 15 -19.10 -14.40 -2.17
CA LYS A 15 -18.02 -14.53 -1.19
C LYS A 15 -16.65 -14.57 -1.86
N LYS A 16 -16.49 -15.34 -2.94
CA LYS A 16 -15.23 -15.39 -3.71
C LYS A 16 -14.88 -14.03 -4.32
N LEU A 17 -15.87 -13.31 -4.85
CA LEU A 17 -15.67 -11.98 -5.41
C LEU A 17 -15.30 -10.96 -4.33
N ASN A 18 -15.89 -11.06 -3.13
CA ASN A 18 -15.50 -10.25 -1.99
C ASN A 18 -14.10 -10.58 -1.48
N ASP A 19 -13.71 -11.86 -1.43
CA ASP A 19 -12.35 -12.28 -1.04
C ASP A 19 -11.29 -11.84 -2.09
N ALA A 20 -11.66 -11.80 -3.38
CA ALA A 20 -10.80 -11.35 -4.47
C ALA A 20 -10.65 -9.82 -4.57
N GLN A 21 -11.70 -9.08 -4.20
CA GLN A 21 -11.73 -7.61 -4.16
C GLN A 21 -11.38 -7.04 -2.79
N ALA A 22 -11.41 -7.85 -1.73
CA ALA A 22 -10.88 -7.48 -0.44
C ALA A 22 -9.47 -6.97 -0.70
N PRO A 23 -9.12 -5.77 -0.20
CA PRO A 23 -7.74 -5.36 -0.16
C PRO A 23 -7.01 -6.52 0.47
N LYS A 24 -6.11 -7.18 -0.27
CA LYS A 24 -5.23 -8.15 0.35
C LYS A 24 -4.64 -7.36 1.51
N GLU A 25 -4.81 -7.86 2.73
CA GLU A 25 -3.97 -7.46 3.84
C GLU A 25 -2.58 -8.04 3.52
N GLU A 26 -2.01 -7.59 2.39
CA GLU A 26 -0.60 -7.47 2.21
C GLU A 26 -0.20 -6.69 3.44
N ASP A 27 0.54 -7.40 4.28
CA ASP A 27 1.31 -6.97 5.42
C ASP A 27 1.98 -5.62 5.13
N ASN A 28 1.18 -4.56 5.11
CA ASN A 28 1.60 -3.18 4.95
C ASN A 28 2.01 -2.65 6.32
N LYS A 29 2.61 -3.52 7.14
CA LYS A 29 3.28 -3.14 8.38
C LYS A 29 4.71 -2.72 8.06
N LYS A 30 4.76 -1.64 7.27
CA LYS A 30 5.87 -0.71 6.94
C LYS A 30 6.77 -1.06 5.75
N PRO A 31 6.77 -0.22 4.70
CA PRO A 31 7.95 0.55 4.40
C PRO A 31 7.90 1.80 5.28
N GLY A 32 8.81 1.93 6.24
CA GLY A 32 9.14 3.22 6.84
C GLY A 32 9.79 4.10 5.77
N LYS A 33 9.01 4.55 4.81
CA LYS A 33 9.36 5.64 3.92
C LYS A 33 8.31 6.68 4.22
N GLU A 34 8.64 7.49 5.21
CA GLU A 34 8.19 8.87 5.28
C GLU A 34 8.11 9.35 3.83
N ASP A 35 6.92 9.75 3.38
CA ASP A 35 6.70 10.32 2.06
C ASP A 35 7.95 11.10 1.68
N GLY A 36 8.62 10.76 0.58
CA GLY A 36 9.93 11.32 0.17
C GLY A 36 9.91 12.83 -0.13
N ASN A 37 8.89 13.52 0.39
CA ASN A 37 8.65 14.94 0.44
C ASN A 37 8.53 15.42 1.91
N GLY A 38 9.31 14.84 2.83
CA GLY A 38 9.53 15.43 4.15
C GLY A 38 10.33 16.72 4.00
N VAL A 39 9.92 17.81 4.67
CA VAL A 39 10.72 19.04 4.73
C VAL A 39 12.06 18.71 5.41
N HIS A 40 13.13 18.61 4.62
CA HIS A 40 14.47 18.40 5.15
C HIS A 40 15.05 19.72 5.66
N VAL A 41 15.23 19.84 6.98
CA VAL A 41 15.84 21.02 7.61
C VAL A 41 17.36 20.88 7.51
N VAL A 42 17.97 21.59 6.58
CA VAL A 42 19.43 21.64 6.39
C VAL A 42 20.11 22.32 7.58
N LYS A 43 21.23 21.76 8.04
CA LYS A 43 22.10 22.35 9.06
C LYS A 43 23.38 22.89 8.41
N PRO A 44 24.05 23.88 9.04
CA PRO A 44 25.35 24.33 8.57
C PRO A 44 26.34 23.16 8.51
N GLY A 45 26.85 22.86 7.32
CA GLY A 45 27.76 21.74 7.06
C GLY A 45 27.15 20.59 6.26
N ASP A 46 25.82 20.56 6.09
CA ASP A 46 25.19 19.56 5.21
C ASP A 46 25.52 19.85 3.74
N THR A 47 25.80 18.78 2.97
CA THR A 47 25.99 18.88 1.52
C THR A 47 24.81 18.27 0.76
N VAL A 48 24.54 18.79 -0.43
CA VAL A 48 23.48 18.28 -1.33
C VAL A 48 23.65 16.77 -1.59
N ASN A 49 24.89 16.29 -1.68
CA ASN A 49 25.21 14.88 -1.90
C ASN A 49 24.83 14.00 -0.70
N ASP A 50 25.06 14.46 0.53
CA ASP A 50 24.70 13.72 1.74
C ASP A 50 23.18 13.65 1.93
N ILE A 51 22.49 14.74 1.60
CA ILE A 51 21.02 14.82 1.62
C ILE A 51 20.41 13.89 0.56
N ALA A 52 20.94 13.88 -0.66
CA ALA A 52 20.46 13.02 -1.72
C ALA A 52 20.59 11.53 -1.34
N LYS A 53 21.75 11.12 -0.81
CA LYS A 53 21.97 9.76 -0.31
C LYS A 53 21.01 9.37 0.82
N ALA A 54 20.78 10.27 1.78
CA ALA A 54 19.86 10.03 2.88
C ALA A 54 18.40 9.84 2.41
N ASN A 55 18.01 10.53 1.34
CA ASN A 55 16.70 10.39 0.71
C ASN A 55 16.66 9.28 -0.35
N GLY A 56 17.69 8.42 -0.41
CA GLY A 56 17.75 7.32 -1.39
C GLY A 56 17.83 7.78 -2.85
N SER A 57 18.14 9.05 -3.09
CA SER A 57 18.41 9.59 -4.41
C SER A 57 19.85 9.29 -4.79
N THR A 58 20.06 8.16 -5.45
CA THR A 58 21.34 7.83 -6.10
C THR A 58 21.40 8.56 -7.43
N ALA A 59 22.43 9.38 -7.64
CA ALA A 59 22.66 10.14 -8.87
C ALA A 59 22.98 9.24 -10.08
#